data_AF-A0AAJ1U4L2-F1
#
_entry.id   AF-A0AAJ1U4L2-F1
#
_cell.length_a   1.000
_cell.length_b   1.000
_cell.length_c   1.000
_cell.angle_alpha   90.00
_cell.angle_beta   90.00
_cell.angle_gamma   90.00
#
_symmetry.space_group_name_H-M   'P 1'
#
loop_
_entity.id
_entity.type
_entity.pdbx_description
1 polymer ?
#
loop_
_entity_poly.entity_id
_entity_poly.type
_entity_poly.pdbx_seq_one_letter_code
_entity_poly.pdbx_strand_id
1 'polypeptide(L)'
;MRAVARTYAAGAADVEHHHGVPAGVLAPAPSAPATSAPPQPPAEVDPARAVQLVGMVLQDAARSAASYESSVAFADGQLERDLDASVADPALRVSAAGDAARAQAQARRDDLVRRARESHLRDLAALRAEVAGIERVLPPAIARWDVAPTAPVPPVPPPAVRAGEITLPHLLEVPGADFRLPMICGVPGRPLLVTTDEGGDGAATAVARALALRSVLSLLPHGPRLVVVDLGGTRGDAGLPPGVAGPPVTGAAQLTRVLADLVHRADLVAVADRERMVDALDPELARPVVLLLLDVPTLWESEAVPLLDTLVAGPGYGVQLVLTGPGDVPRVGSDAERRLLARAWGSSLRLPSGVGGHLADTFAEVAWTFLPDTGPSDPHALPHLLGAHAPLDGWRDGIVPRG
;
A
#
# COMPACT_ATOMS: atom_id res chain seq x y z
N MET A 1 11.21 18.20 -0.34
CA MET A 1 10.82 16.79 -0.45
C MET A 1 9.35 16.69 -0.90
N ARG A 2 9.08 16.83 -2.20
CA ARG A 2 7.73 16.65 -2.81
C ARG A 2 7.60 15.29 -3.53
N ALA A 3 8.63 14.45 -3.47
CA ALA A 3 8.72 13.21 -4.23
C ALA A 3 7.84 12.07 -3.68
N VAL A 4 7.48 12.11 -2.39
CA VAL A 4 6.55 11.14 -1.77
C VAL A 4 5.10 11.38 -2.23
N ALA A 5 4.77 12.61 -2.61
CA ALA A 5 3.39 13.05 -2.84
C ALA A 5 2.81 12.67 -4.21
N ARG A 6 3.62 12.26 -5.20
CA ARG A 6 3.13 11.90 -6.55
C ARG A 6 2.75 10.42 -6.73
N THR A 7 3.06 9.57 -5.75
CA THR A 7 3.00 8.10 -5.92
C THR A 7 1.73 7.43 -5.38
N TYR A 8 0.73 8.18 -4.89
CA TYR A 8 -0.42 7.60 -4.18
C TYR A 8 -1.73 7.53 -4.99
N ALA A 9 -2.01 8.45 -5.91
CA ALA A 9 -3.30 8.46 -6.59
C ALA A 9 -3.54 7.30 -7.57
N ALA A 10 -2.56 6.43 -7.63
CA ALA A 10 -2.60 5.18 -8.32
C ALA A 10 -2.91 4.01 -7.37
N GLY A 11 -3.56 4.16 -6.21
CA GLY A 11 -4.03 2.96 -5.47
C GLY A 11 -5.02 2.12 -6.31
N ALA A 12 -6.07 2.77 -6.82
CA ALA A 12 -6.97 2.18 -7.81
C ALA A 12 -6.43 2.33 -9.24
N ALA A 13 -5.78 3.45 -9.57
CA ALA A 13 -5.21 3.65 -10.90
C ALA A 13 -3.90 2.90 -11.15
N ASP A 14 -3.11 2.41 -10.17
CA ASP A 14 -1.99 1.46 -10.35
C ASP A 14 -2.55 0.05 -10.49
N VAL A 15 -3.67 -0.27 -9.83
CA VAL A 15 -4.39 -1.52 -10.14
C VAL A 15 -4.84 -1.52 -11.61
N GLU A 16 -5.18 -0.36 -12.19
CA GLU A 16 -5.54 -0.20 -13.61
C GLU A 16 -4.37 0.11 -14.57
N HIS A 17 -3.26 0.73 -14.11
CA HIS A 17 -2.15 1.25 -14.94
C HIS A 17 -0.84 0.46 -14.76
N HIS A 18 -0.73 -0.34 -13.70
CA HIS A 18 0.42 -1.20 -13.38
C HIS A 18 0.04 -2.68 -13.50
N HIS A 19 -0.57 -3.07 -14.61
CA HIS A 19 -0.48 -4.47 -15.09
C HIS A 19 0.93 -4.78 -15.63
N GLY A 20 1.98 -4.39 -14.91
CA GLY A 20 3.39 -4.67 -15.26
C GLY A 20 3.75 -6.16 -15.24
N VAL A 21 2.75 -7.02 -15.01
CA VAL A 21 2.86 -8.46 -15.12
C VAL A 21 2.09 -8.90 -16.36
N PRO A 22 2.71 -9.69 -17.24
CA PRO A 22 2.02 -10.29 -18.36
C PRO A 22 0.76 -11.00 -17.88
N ALA A 23 -0.38 -10.80 -18.55
CA ALA A 23 -1.63 -11.48 -18.19
C ALA A 23 -1.49 -13.02 -18.15
N GLY A 24 -0.47 -13.59 -18.82
CA GLY A 24 -0.15 -15.02 -18.78
C GLY A 24 0.63 -15.50 -17.55
N VAL A 25 1.41 -14.66 -16.85
CA VAL A 25 2.24 -15.12 -15.71
C VAL A 25 1.37 -15.34 -14.47
N LEU A 26 0.32 -14.53 -14.34
CA LEU A 26 -0.73 -14.66 -13.34
C LEU A 26 -1.94 -15.39 -13.92
N ALA A 27 -1.77 -16.21 -14.96
CA ALA A 27 -2.80 -17.17 -15.31
C ALA A 27 -2.78 -18.27 -14.22
N PRO A 28 -3.93 -18.68 -13.67
CA PRO A 28 -3.97 -19.84 -12.80
C PRO A 28 -3.45 -21.08 -13.55
N ALA A 29 -2.68 -21.93 -12.87
CA ALA A 29 -2.19 -23.18 -13.47
C ALA A 29 -3.37 -24.03 -13.98
N PRO A 30 -3.21 -24.76 -15.10
CA PRO A 30 -4.30 -25.56 -15.66
C PRO A 30 -4.82 -26.57 -14.63
N SER A 31 -6.12 -26.50 -14.34
CA SER A 31 -6.82 -27.42 -13.44
C SER A 31 -7.25 -28.69 -14.18
N ALA A 32 -7.16 -29.85 -13.53
CA ALA A 32 -7.78 -31.09 -14.00
C ALA A 32 -9.33 -30.92 -14.13
N PRO A 33 -10.00 -31.63 -15.05
CA PRO A 33 -11.37 -31.28 -15.44
C PRO A 33 -12.37 -31.51 -14.30
N ALA A 34 -13.12 -30.45 -13.95
CA ALA A 34 -14.25 -30.51 -13.03
C ALA A 34 -15.57 -30.61 -13.79
N THR A 35 -16.49 -31.44 -13.27
CA THR A 35 -17.81 -31.73 -13.84
C THR A 35 -18.80 -30.58 -13.58
N SER A 36 -19.72 -30.37 -14.52
CA SER A 36 -20.67 -29.25 -14.58
C SER A 36 -21.66 -29.16 -13.41
N ALA A 37 -21.92 -27.94 -12.91
CA ALA A 37 -22.97 -27.63 -11.93
C ALA A 37 -23.90 -26.46 -12.40
N PRO A 38 -25.14 -26.34 -11.86
CA PRO A 38 -26.27 -25.56 -12.41
C PRO A 38 -26.25 -24.04 -12.09
N PRO A 39 -27.23 -23.23 -12.58
CA PRO A 39 -27.08 -21.78 -12.78
C PRO A 39 -27.15 -20.92 -11.50
N GLN A 40 -26.45 -19.78 -11.54
CA GLN A 40 -26.13 -18.91 -10.40
C GLN A 40 -27.23 -17.90 -9.99
N PRO A 41 -27.26 -17.50 -8.69
CA PRO A 41 -28.13 -16.45 -8.13
C PRO A 41 -27.58 -15.02 -8.43
N PRO A 42 -28.26 -13.92 -8.02
CA PRO A 42 -28.14 -12.60 -8.66
C PRO A 42 -26.79 -11.93 -8.41
N ALA A 43 -26.40 -11.06 -9.35
CA ALA A 43 -25.08 -10.43 -9.48
C ALA A 43 -24.52 -9.87 -8.16
N GLU A 44 -23.69 -10.69 -7.53
CA GLU A 44 -22.75 -10.37 -6.47
C GLU A 44 -21.81 -9.26 -6.97
N VAL A 45 -21.46 -8.29 -6.13
CA VAL A 45 -20.54 -7.22 -6.52
C VAL A 45 -19.17 -7.86 -6.80
N ASP A 46 -18.77 -7.85 -8.07
CA ASP A 46 -17.46 -8.28 -8.54
C ASP A 46 -16.33 -7.57 -7.75
N PRO A 47 -15.33 -8.28 -7.19
CA PRO A 47 -14.18 -7.68 -6.52
C PRO A 47 -13.41 -6.66 -7.35
N ALA A 48 -13.32 -6.85 -8.67
CA ALA A 48 -12.74 -5.82 -9.54
C ALA A 48 -13.55 -4.52 -9.45
N ARG A 49 -14.88 -4.64 -9.43
CA ARG A 49 -15.78 -3.52 -9.20
C ARG A 49 -15.66 -2.96 -7.78
N ALA A 50 -15.45 -3.80 -6.76
CA ALA A 50 -15.25 -3.35 -5.38
C ALA A 50 -14.00 -2.46 -5.23
N VAL A 51 -12.88 -2.83 -5.87
CA VAL A 51 -11.66 -1.99 -5.89
C VAL A 51 -11.91 -0.66 -6.60
N GLN A 52 -12.63 -0.66 -7.73
CA GLN A 52 -13.01 0.58 -8.41
C GLN A 52 -13.88 1.48 -7.53
N LEU A 53 -14.82 0.90 -6.77
CA LEU A 53 -15.67 1.65 -5.85
C LEU A 53 -14.85 2.32 -4.73
N VAL A 54 -13.81 1.66 -4.20
CA VAL A 54 -12.87 2.32 -3.26
C VAL A 54 -12.22 3.55 -3.90
N GLY A 55 -11.80 3.45 -5.16
CA GLY A 55 -11.24 4.57 -5.92
C GLY A 55 -12.24 5.72 -6.10
N MET A 56 -13.52 5.43 -6.34
CA MET A 56 -14.58 6.44 -6.44
C MET A 56 -14.80 7.14 -5.09
N VAL A 57 -14.89 6.39 -3.99
CA VAL A 57 -15.06 6.97 -2.65
C VAL A 57 -13.86 7.86 -2.28
N LEU A 58 -12.64 7.47 -2.66
CA LEU A 58 -11.45 8.32 -2.49
C LEU A 58 -11.61 9.67 -3.19
N GLN A 59 -12.05 9.66 -4.46
CA GLN A 59 -12.25 10.90 -5.23
C GLN A 59 -13.33 11.79 -4.62
N ASP A 60 -14.43 11.20 -4.13
CA ASP A 60 -15.51 11.96 -3.51
C ASP A 60 -15.09 12.54 -2.15
N ALA A 61 -14.32 11.78 -1.36
CA ALA A 61 -13.74 12.26 -0.11
C ALA A 61 -12.73 13.40 -0.35
N ALA A 62 -11.87 13.27 -1.37
CA ALA A 62 -10.94 14.32 -1.77
C ALA A 62 -11.69 15.59 -2.22
N ARG A 63 -12.77 15.45 -2.99
CA ARG A 63 -13.61 16.59 -3.41
C ARG A 63 -14.28 17.30 -2.23
N SER A 64 -14.79 16.54 -1.27
CA SER A 64 -15.39 17.10 -0.05
C SER A 64 -14.35 17.82 0.81
N ALA A 65 -13.15 17.23 0.97
CA ALA A 65 -12.04 17.85 1.71
C ALA A 65 -11.55 19.14 1.04
N ALA A 66 -11.34 19.13 -0.28
CA ALA A 66 -10.93 20.33 -1.02
C ALA A 66 -12.00 21.44 -0.97
N SER A 67 -13.28 21.08 -1.00
CA SER A 67 -14.38 22.05 -0.82
C SER A 67 -14.38 22.67 0.57
N TYR A 68 -14.12 21.87 1.61
CA TYR A 68 -13.96 22.35 2.98
C TYR A 68 -12.76 23.29 3.11
N GLU A 69 -11.58 22.89 2.64
CA GLU A 69 -10.36 23.72 2.68
C GLU A 69 -10.54 25.04 1.93
N SER A 70 -11.15 25.01 0.74
CA SER A 70 -11.47 26.22 -0.03
C SER A 70 -12.44 27.15 0.72
N SER A 71 -13.45 26.59 1.39
CA SER A 71 -14.41 27.37 2.18
C SER A 71 -13.76 28.04 3.39
N VAL A 72 -12.83 27.34 4.06
CA VAL A 72 -12.03 27.91 5.16
C VAL A 72 -11.15 29.04 4.66
N ALA A 73 -10.41 28.82 3.56
CA ALA A 73 -9.55 29.83 2.96
C ALA A 73 -10.34 31.08 2.53
N PHE A 74 -11.56 30.90 1.99
CA PHE A 74 -12.45 32.00 1.67
C PHE A 74 -12.89 32.78 2.93
N ALA A 75 -13.27 32.08 4.00
CA ALA A 75 -13.67 32.71 5.26
C ALA A 75 -12.53 33.50 5.89
N ASP A 76 -11.31 32.96 5.87
CA ASP A 76 -10.10 33.63 6.36
C ASP A 76 -9.76 34.87 5.50
N GLY A 77 -9.82 34.76 4.17
CA GLY A 77 -9.61 35.90 3.27
C GLY A 77 -10.71 36.98 3.34
N GLN A 78 -11.92 36.63 3.78
CA GLN A 78 -12.95 37.63 4.09
C GLN A 78 -12.66 38.35 5.42
N LEU A 79 -12.23 37.61 6.44
CA LEU A 79 -11.80 38.21 7.71
C LEU A 79 -10.64 39.19 7.50
N GLU A 80 -9.62 38.80 6.74
CA GLU A 80 -8.47 39.66 6.42
C GLU A 80 -8.91 40.99 5.79
N ARG A 81 -9.77 40.93 4.76
CA ARG A 81 -10.32 42.14 4.11
C ARG A 81 -11.13 43.03 5.06
N ASP A 82 -11.93 42.42 5.94
CA ASP A 82 -12.72 43.16 6.93
C ASP A 82 -11.82 43.85 7.97
N LEU A 83 -10.72 43.22 8.37
CA LEU A 83 -9.72 43.78 9.28
C LEU A 83 -8.94 44.92 8.62
N ASP A 84 -8.50 44.75 7.38
CA ASP A 84 -7.79 45.78 6.61
C ASP A 84 -8.64 47.04 6.43
N ALA A 85 -9.92 46.88 6.09
CA ALA A 85 -10.86 47.99 5.98
C ALA A 85 -11.01 48.74 7.31
N SER A 86 -11.05 48.01 8.43
CA SER A 86 -11.16 48.57 9.78
C SER A 86 -9.89 49.34 10.20
N VAL A 87 -8.71 48.91 9.76
CA VAL A 87 -7.43 49.60 10.02
C VAL A 87 -7.25 50.82 9.10
N ALA A 88 -7.71 50.73 7.86
CA ALA A 88 -7.64 51.81 6.89
C ALA A 88 -8.39 53.06 7.37
N ASP A 89 -9.55 52.89 8.01
CA ASP A 89 -10.36 53.97 8.57
C ASP A 89 -9.83 54.47 9.94
N PRO A 90 -9.28 55.70 10.04
CA PRO A 90 -8.78 56.25 11.30
C PRO A 90 -9.83 56.32 12.43
N ALA A 91 -11.12 56.46 12.10
CA ALA A 91 -12.19 56.53 13.10
C ALA A 91 -12.51 55.17 13.75
N LEU A 92 -12.12 54.07 13.11
CA LEU A 92 -12.37 52.70 13.56
C LEU A 92 -11.18 52.05 14.28
N ARG A 93 -9.99 52.68 14.25
CA ARG A 93 -8.76 52.08 14.81
C ARG A 93 -8.83 51.83 16.32
N VAL A 94 -9.32 52.80 17.10
CA VAL A 94 -9.38 52.74 18.58
C VAL A 94 -10.75 53.22 19.05
N SER A 95 -11.81 52.61 18.50
CA SER A 95 -13.18 52.92 18.88
C SER A 95 -13.97 51.66 19.17
N ALA A 96 -14.98 51.78 20.04
CA ALA A 96 -15.90 50.67 20.36
C ALA A 96 -16.65 50.17 19.12
N ALA A 97 -16.89 51.04 18.13
CA ALA A 97 -17.47 50.67 16.85
C ALA A 97 -16.52 49.79 16.02
N GLY A 98 -15.22 50.09 16.01
CA GLY A 98 -14.20 49.24 15.40
C GLY A 98 -14.04 47.90 16.10
N ASP A 99 -14.11 47.88 17.44
CA ASP A 99 -14.11 46.64 18.22
C ASP A 99 -15.30 45.75 17.89
N ALA A 100 -16.50 46.33 17.81
CA ALA A 100 -17.72 45.62 17.40
C ALA A 100 -17.64 45.09 15.96
N ALA A 101 -17.09 45.88 15.03
CA ALA A 101 -16.90 45.46 13.64
C ALA A 101 -15.95 44.27 13.51
N ARG A 102 -14.82 44.29 14.23
CA ARG A 102 -13.85 43.17 14.28
C ARG A 102 -14.47 41.92 14.90
N ALA A 103 -15.20 42.06 16.00
CA ALA A 103 -15.91 40.95 16.63
C ALA A 103 -16.97 40.35 15.69
N GLN A 104 -17.71 41.18 14.96
CA GLN A 104 -18.70 40.71 13.99
C GLN A 104 -18.05 40.01 12.79
N ALA A 105 -16.91 40.50 12.30
CA ALA A 105 -16.14 39.85 11.24
C ALA A 105 -15.65 38.47 11.68
N GLN A 106 -15.11 38.36 12.90
CA GLN A 106 -14.71 37.09 13.50
C GLN A 106 -15.90 36.12 13.59
N ALA A 107 -17.05 36.58 14.10
CA ALA A 107 -18.25 35.76 14.21
C ALA A 107 -18.76 35.25 12.85
N ARG A 108 -18.68 36.07 11.79
CA ARG A 108 -19.01 35.64 10.42
C ARG A 108 -18.05 34.57 9.92
N ARG A 109 -16.75 34.77 10.11
CA ARG A 109 -15.71 33.78 9.74
C ARG A 109 -15.94 32.45 10.44
N ASP A 110 -16.21 32.48 11.75
CA ASP A 110 -16.44 31.28 12.54
C ASP A 110 -17.74 30.55 12.12
N ASP A 111 -18.82 31.27 11.79
CA ASP A 111 -20.06 30.68 11.26
C ASP A 111 -19.85 30.01 9.89
N LEU A 112 -19.09 30.64 8.98
CA LEU A 112 -18.76 30.05 7.68
C LEU A 112 -17.93 28.76 7.84
N VAL A 113 -16.87 28.80 8.66
CA VAL A 113 -16.02 27.64 8.93
C VAL A 113 -16.82 26.51 9.58
N ARG A 114 -17.71 26.82 10.53
CA ARG A 114 -18.58 25.85 11.19
C ARG A 114 -19.51 25.15 10.19
N ARG A 115 -20.19 25.90 9.32
CA ARG A 115 -21.10 25.32 8.31
C ARG A 115 -20.35 24.46 7.30
N ALA A 116 -19.17 24.91 6.86
CA ALA A 116 -18.31 24.13 5.96
C ALA A 116 -17.91 22.79 6.61
N ARG A 117 -17.48 22.83 7.88
CA ARG A 117 -17.14 21.63 8.66
C ARG A 117 -18.33 20.68 8.80
N GLU A 118 -19.50 21.20 9.15
CA GLU A 118 -20.73 20.40 9.31
C GLU A 118 -21.17 19.74 7.99
N SER A 119 -20.99 20.41 6.85
CA SER A 119 -21.23 19.78 5.54
C SER A 119 -20.24 18.65 5.28
N HIS A 120 -18.95 18.94 5.42
CA HIS A 120 -17.89 17.98 5.18
C HIS A 120 -18.01 16.72 6.04
N LEU A 121 -18.27 16.88 7.35
CA LEU A 121 -18.44 15.74 8.26
C LEU A 121 -19.67 14.89 7.92
N ARG A 122 -20.74 15.48 7.40
CA ARG A 122 -21.91 14.73 6.90
C ARG A 122 -21.57 13.92 5.66
N ASP A 123 -20.83 14.50 4.71
CA ASP A 123 -20.37 13.80 3.51
C ASP A 123 -19.49 12.60 3.90
N LEU A 124 -18.50 12.81 4.77
CA LEU A 124 -17.62 11.74 5.25
C LEU A 124 -18.37 10.63 5.99
N ALA A 125 -19.42 10.97 6.75
CA ALA A 125 -20.25 9.98 7.42
C ALA A 125 -21.02 9.10 6.42
N ALA A 126 -21.50 9.68 5.31
CA ALA A 126 -22.13 8.93 4.22
C ALA A 126 -21.12 8.02 3.52
N LEU A 127 -19.96 8.55 3.13
CA LEU A 127 -18.90 7.78 2.48
C LEU A 127 -18.40 6.63 3.36
N ARG A 128 -18.29 6.83 4.68
CA ARG A 128 -17.95 5.75 5.61
C ARG A 128 -18.94 4.58 5.56
N ALA A 129 -20.24 4.87 5.42
CA ALA A 129 -21.26 3.82 5.31
C ALA A 129 -21.11 3.05 3.98
N GLU A 130 -20.73 3.73 2.90
CA GLU A 130 -20.44 3.10 1.60
C GLU A 130 -19.22 2.17 1.69
N VAL A 131 -18.12 2.62 2.31
CA VAL A 131 -16.92 1.80 2.55
C VAL A 131 -17.26 0.53 3.34
N ALA A 132 -18.08 0.64 4.39
CA ALA A 132 -18.54 -0.50 5.17
C ALA A 132 -19.42 -1.49 4.36
N GLY A 133 -20.05 -1.02 3.28
CA GLY A 133 -20.69 -1.86 2.27
C GLY A 133 -19.67 -2.62 1.41
N ILE A 134 -18.67 -1.90 0.90
CA ILE A 134 -17.62 -2.44 0.03
C ILE A 134 -16.76 -3.47 0.76
N GLU A 135 -16.39 -3.23 2.01
CA GLU A 135 -15.52 -4.13 2.80
C GLU A 135 -16.03 -5.58 2.88
N ARG A 136 -17.35 -5.79 2.83
CA ARG A 136 -17.96 -7.14 2.92
C ARG A 136 -17.75 -8.01 1.69
N VAL A 137 -17.45 -7.39 0.56
CA VAL A 137 -17.22 -8.05 -0.73
C VAL A 137 -15.75 -8.02 -1.17
N LEU A 138 -14.87 -7.40 -0.36
CA LEU A 138 -13.43 -7.40 -0.66
C LEU A 138 -12.82 -8.79 -0.44
N PRO A 139 -11.89 -9.23 -1.31
CA PRO A 139 -11.13 -10.46 -1.10
C PRO A 139 -10.27 -10.39 0.17
N PRO A 140 -9.90 -11.53 0.79
CA PRO A 140 -9.11 -11.57 2.03
C PRO A 140 -7.80 -10.77 1.98
N ALA A 141 -7.13 -10.70 0.83
CA ALA A 141 -5.89 -9.92 0.67
C ALA A 141 -6.09 -8.40 0.81
N ILE A 142 -7.31 -7.91 0.62
CA ILE A 142 -7.67 -6.47 0.60
C ILE A 142 -8.63 -6.10 1.75
N ALA A 143 -9.48 -7.04 2.17
CA ALA A 143 -10.38 -6.87 3.30
C ALA A 143 -9.63 -6.64 4.62
N ARG A 144 -10.29 -6.06 5.61
CA ARG A 144 -9.77 -6.04 6.98
C ARG A 144 -9.66 -7.46 7.54
N TRP A 145 -8.69 -7.69 8.43
CA TRP A 145 -8.48 -8.99 9.06
C TRP A 145 -9.65 -9.49 9.92
N ASP A 146 -10.41 -8.56 10.50
CA ASP A 146 -11.55 -8.82 11.40
C ASP A 146 -12.88 -8.99 10.66
N VAL A 147 -12.90 -8.78 9.34
CA VAL A 147 -14.10 -8.93 8.50
C VAL A 147 -14.09 -10.30 7.85
N ALA A 148 -15.07 -11.14 8.22
CA ALA A 148 -15.27 -12.41 7.54
C ALA A 148 -15.80 -12.18 6.11
N PRO A 149 -15.19 -12.79 5.08
CA PRO A 149 -15.74 -12.75 3.73
C PRO A 149 -17.15 -13.32 3.71
N THR A 150 -18.09 -12.63 3.05
CA THR A 150 -19.50 -13.08 2.97
C THR A 150 -19.85 -13.79 1.66
N ALA A 151 -18.97 -13.73 0.66
CA ALA A 151 -19.20 -14.24 -0.69
C ALA A 151 -18.21 -15.36 -1.07
N PRO A 152 -18.62 -16.37 -1.87
CA PRO A 152 -17.69 -17.29 -2.53
C PRO A 152 -16.77 -16.53 -3.49
N VAL A 153 -15.56 -17.05 -3.69
CA VAL A 153 -14.50 -16.42 -4.49
C VAL A 153 -14.93 -16.30 -5.97
N PRO A 154 -15.12 -15.08 -6.49
CA PRO A 154 -15.45 -14.82 -7.90
C PRO A 154 -14.16 -14.84 -8.77
N PRO A 155 -14.22 -14.69 -10.12
CA PRO A 155 -13.02 -14.68 -10.97
C PRO A 155 -11.93 -13.74 -10.44
N VAL A 156 -10.67 -14.19 -10.57
CA VAL A 156 -9.50 -13.58 -9.92
C VAL A 156 -9.32 -12.13 -10.41
N PRO A 157 -9.59 -11.10 -9.58
CA PRO A 157 -9.24 -9.72 -9.93
C PRO A 157 -7.71 -9.60 -10.04
N PRO A 158 -7.19 -8.53 -10.68
CA PRO A 158 -5.77 -8.25 -10.65
C PRO A 158 -5.25 -8.29 -9.20
N PRO A 159 -4.19 -9.04 -8.91
CA PRO A 159 -3.77 -9.26 -7.54
C PRO A 159 -3.39 -7.92 -6.90
N ALA A 160 -3.98 -7.66 -5.74
CA ALA A 160 -3.75 -6.48 -4.95
C ALA A 160 -3.79 -6.80 -3.45
N VAL A 161 -3.25 -5.89 -2.65
CA VAL A 161 -3.17 -5.99 -1.19
C VAL A 161 -3.62 -4.69 -0.54
N ARG A 162 -4.20 -4.78 0.66
CA ARG A 162 -4.34 -3.62 1.55
C ARG A 162 -3.00 -3.34 2.22
N ALA A 163 -2.40 -2.19 1.95
CA ALA A 163 -1.18 -1.77 2.63
C ALA A 163 -1.42 -1.20 4.03
N GLY A 164 -2.61 -0.66 4.24
CA GLY A 164 -3.03 -0.01 5.47
C GLY A 164 -4.33 0.74 5.24
N GLU A 165 -4.55 1.79 6.00
CA GLU A 165 -5.65 2.73 5.78
C GLU A 165 -5.11 4.14 5.57
N ILE A 166 -5.95 5.00 5.00
CA ILE A 166 -5.71 6.44 4.93
C ILE A 166 -6.89 7.19 5.53
N THR A 167 -6.57 8.32 6.17
CA THR A 167 -7.54 9.26 6.75
C THR A 167 -7.14 10.68 6.40
N LEU A 168 -8.08 11.62 6.56
CA LEU A 168 -7.77 13.05 6.46
C LEU A 168 -7.05 13.51 7.74
N PRO A 169 -5.99 14.34 7.65
CA PRO A 169 -5.18 14.76 8.79
C PRO A 169 -6.00 15.47 9.89
N HIS A 170 -6.92 16.37 9.51
CA HIS A 170 -7.73 17.13 10.48
C HIS A 170 -8.69 16.26 11.28
N LEU A 171 -8.99 15.04 10.85
CA LEU A 171 -9.84 14.11 11.61
C LEU A 171 -9.12 13.54 12.82
N LEU A 172 -7.79 13.48 12.80
CA LEU A 172 -7.00 13.02 13.95
C LEU A 172 -7.13 13.96 15.15
N GLU A 173 -7.49 15.22 14.91
CA GLU A 173 -7.65 16.25 15.94
C GLU A 173 -9.10 16.42 16.39
N VAL A 174 -10.07 15.80 15.71
CA VAL A 174 -11.51 15.96 15.97
C VAL A 174 -12.05 14.71 16.67
N PRO A 175 -12.35 14.77 17.98
CA PRO A 175 -12.88 13.63 18.71
C PRO A 175 -14.20 13.14 18.12
N GLY A 176 -14.33 11.83 17.92
CA GLY A 176 -15.56 11.20 17.46
C GLY A 176 -15.84 11.33 15.95
N ALA A 177 -15.01 12.05 15.20
CA ALA A 177 -15.01 11.98 13.74
C ALA A 177 -14.06 10.88 13.28
N ASP A 178 -14.55 9.97 12.43
CA ASP A 178 -13.76 8.86 11.90
C ASP A 178 -14.13 8.64 10.44
N PHE A 179 -13.12 8.63 9.57
CA PHE A 179 -13.25 8.26 8.16
C PHE A 179 -11.94 7.61 7.72
N ARG A 180 -12.02 6.38 7.23
CA ARG A 180 -10.87 5.58 6.86
C ARG A 180 -11.16 4.88 5.55
N LEU A 181 -10.19 4.92 4.65
CA LEU A 181 -10.22 4.19 3.39
C LEU A 181 -9.09 3.17 3.33
N PRO A 182 -9.33 1.96 2.80
CA PRO A 182 -8.25 1.02 2.55
C PRO A 182 -7.28 1.60 1.52
N MET A 183 -5.99 1.58 1.84
CA MET A 183 -4.93 1.84 0.86
C MET A 183 -4.63 0.54 0.12
N ILE A 184 -4.98 0.49 -1.17
CA ILE A 184 -4.84 -0.70 -2.01
C ILE A 184 -3.61 -0.54 -2.91
N CYS A 185 -2.78 -1.58 -3.00
CA CYS A 185 -1.60 -1.65 -3.86
C CYS A 185 -1.64 -2.92 -4.72
N GLY A 186 -1.35 -2.81 -6.02
CA GLY A 186 -1.21 -3.97 -6.91
C GLY A 186 0.04 -4.81 -6.58
N VAL A 187 -0.04 -6.13 -6.76
CA VAL A 187 1.07 -7.08 -6.56
C VAL A 187 1.08 -8.17 -7.65
N PRO A 188 2.25 -8.70 -8.07
CA PRO A 188 3.55 -8.11 -7.86
C PRO A 188 3.65 -6.76 -8.59
N GLY A 189 4.30 -5.79 -7.95
CA GLY A 189 4.40 -4.43 -8.48
C GLY A 189 5.60 -3.70 -7.88
N ARG A 190 5.45 -2.39 -7.68
CA ARG A 190 6.49 -1.58 -7.04
C ARG A 190 6.89 -2.18 -5.68
N PRO A 191 8.18 -2.14 -5.32
CA PRO A 191 8.60 -2.59 -4.00
C PRO A 191 7.87 -1.81 -2.89
N LEU A 192 7.46 -2.51 -1.85
CA LEU A 192 6.85 -1.91 -0.67
C LEU A 192 7.94 -1.73 0.39
N LEU A 193 8.36 -0.49 0.63
CA LEU A 193 9.39 -0.17 1.63
C LEU A 193 8.71 0.34 2.90
N VAL A 194 8.74 -0.47 3.95
CA VAL A 194 8.25 -0.10 5.28
C VAL A 194 9.35 0.63 6.04
N THR A 195 9.12 1.89 6.39
CA THR A 195 10.11 2.74 7.04
C THR A 195 10.15 2.50 8.54
N THR A 196 11.36 2.45 9.11
CA THR A 196 11.56 2.22 10.55
C THR A 196 11.52 3.51 11.38
N ASP A 197 11.50 4.69 10.76
CA ASP A 197 11.72 5.97 11.43
C ASP A 197 10.61 6.32 12.44
N GLU A 198 9.34 6.06 12.10
CA GLU A 198 8.20 6.46 12.92
C GLU A 198 7.80 5.45 13.99
N GLY A 199 7.75 4.16 13.64
CA GLY A 199 7.28 3.08 14.52
C GLY A 199 8.39 2.21 15.11
N GLY A 200 9.63 2.36 14.65
CA GLY A 200 10.75 1.49 15.01
C GLY A 200 10.69 0.11 14.35
N ASP A 201 11.74 -0.68 14.59
CA ASP A 201 11.96 -1.96 13.92
C ASP A 201 10.88 -3.00 14.18
N GLY A 202 10.33 -3.05 15.40
CA GLY A 202 9.28 -4.00 15.76
C GLY A 202 7.98 -3.73 14.99
N ALA A 203 7.57 -2.46 14.91
CA ALA A 203 6.39 -2.07 14.15
C ALA A 203 6.61 -2.27 12.64
N ALA A 204 7.77 -1.88 12.12
CA ALA A 204 8.11 -2.09 10.71
C ALA A 204 8.09 -3.57 10.32
N THR A 205 8.63 -4.44 11.19
CA THR A 205 8.59 -5.90 10.98
C THR A 205 7.14 -6.42 10.97
N ALA A 206 6.29 -5.94 11.88
CA ALA A 206 4.88 -6.33 11.93
C ALA A 206 4.10 -5.92 10.67
N VAL A 207 4.29 -4.67 10.21
CA VAL A 207 3.66 -4.16 8.98
C VAL A 207 4.17 -4.90 7.74
N ALA A 208 5.49 -5.12 7.64
CA ALA A 208 6.08 -5.84 6.52
C ALA A 208 5.63 -7.31 6.47
N ARG A 209 5.51 -7.97 7.62
CA ARG A 209 4.92 -9.32 7.72
C ARG A 209 3.48 -9.32 7.22
N ALA A 210 2.65 -8.36 7.67
CA ALA A 210 1.26 -8.26 7.25
C ALA A 210 1.12 -8.06 5.74
N LEU A 211 1.96 -7.19 5.16
CA LEU A 211 2.05 -6.98 3.72
C LEU A 211 2.44 -8.26 2.98
N ALA A 212 3.50 -8.95 3.41
CA ALA A 212 3.96 -10.19 2.78
C ALA A 212 2.88 -11.28 2.81
N LEU A 213 2.15 -11.41 3.92
CA LEU A 213 1.03 -12.33 4.04
C LEU A 213 -0.13 -11.96 3.11
N ARG A 214 -0.49 -10.68 3.01
CA ARG A 214 -1.49 -10.23 2.04
C ARG A 214 -1.04 -10.48 0.60
N SER A 215 0.23 -10.28 0.28
CA SER A 215 0.78 -10.59 -1.05
C SER A 215 0.67 -12.07 -1.36
N VAL A 216 1.00 -12.94 -0.40
CA VAL A 216 0.79 -14.38 -0.50
C VAL A 216 -0.68 -14.70 -0.75
N LEU A 217 -1.59 -14.18 0.09
CA LEU A 217 -3.04 -14.41 -0.05
C LEU A 217 -3.56 -13.99 -1.44
N SER A 218 -3.09 -12.85 -1.93
CA SER A 218 -3.45 -12.31 -3.25
C SER A 218 -2.96 -13.20 -4.39
N LEU A 219 -1.79 -13.80 -4.22
CA LEU A 219 -1.14 -14.63 -5.23
C LEU A 219 -1.42 -16.13 -5.07
N LEU A 220 -2.17 -16.56 -4.04
CA LEU A 220 -2.48 -17.97 -3.74
C LEU A 220 -2.91 -18.79 -4.96
N PRO A 221 -3.78 -18.30 -5.88
CA PRO A 221 -4.16 -19.04 -7.09
C PRO A 221 -2.99 -19.42 -7.99
N HIS A 222 -1.84 -18.75 -7.87
CA HIS A 222 -0.61 -18.99 -8.64
C HIS A 222 0.46 -19.74 -7.86
N GLY A 223 0.12 -20.24 -6.66
CA GLY A 223 1.04 -20.99 -5.81
C GLY A 223 2.31 -20.21 -5.46
N PRO A 224 2.23 -19.06 -4.78
CA PRO A 224 3.38 -18.20 -4.57
C PRO A 224 4.39 -18.87 -3.62
N ARG A 225 5.64 -18.44 -3.69
CA ARG A 225 6.66 -18.75 -2.69
C ARG A 225 6.88 -17.55 -1.78
N LEU A 226 7.17 -17.81 -0.51
CA LEU A 226 7.55 -16.77 0.45
C LEU A 226 9.00 -17.02 0.89
N VAL A 227 9.85 -16.04 0.66
CA VAL A 227 11.26 -16.04 1.10
C VAL A 227 11.44 -14.93 2.12
N VAL A 228 11.90 -15.30 3.31
CA VAL A 228 12.20 -14.35 4.39
C VAL A 228 13.72 -14.22 4.50
N VAL A 229 14.20 -12.99 4.59
CA VAL A 229 15.61 -12.69 4.80
C VAL A 229 15.74 -11.82 6.04
N ASP A 230 16.54 -12.28 6.99
CA ASP A 230 16.89 -11.58 8.22
C ASP A 230 18.38 -11.78 8.50
N LEU A 231 19.22 -10.95 7.87
CA LEU A 231 20.67 -11.04 8.03
C LEU A 231 21.12 -10.69 9.46
N GLY A 232 20.34 -9.90 10.19
CA GLY A 232 20.59 -9.59 11.59
C GLY A 232 20.36 -10.78 12.52
N GLY A 233 19.56 -11.77 12.09
CA GLY A 233 19.24 -12.98 12.84
C GLY A 233 18.42 -12.75 14.11
N THR A 234 17.91 -11.54 14.33
CA THR A 234 17.18 -11.13 15.54
C THR A 234 15.66 -11.21 15.39
N ARG A 235 15.16 -11.22 14.14
CA ARG A 235 13.74 -11.19 13.80
C ARG A 235 13.21 -12.57 13.41
N GLY A 236 14.11 -13.52 13.11
CA GLY A 236 13.77 -14.93 12.90
C GLY A 236 12.84 -15.15 11.71
N ASP A 237 11.68 -15.76 11.93
CA ASP A 237 10.63 -15.96 10.94
C ASP A 237 9.72 -14.72 10.75
N ALA A 238 10.14 -13.56 11.28
CA ALA A 238 9.37 -12.32 11.34
C ALA A 238 8.05 -12.43 12.14
N GLY A 239 7.85 -13.50 12.92
CA GLY A 239 6.60 -13.83 13.59
C GLY A 239 5.54 -14.44 12.65
N LEU A 240 5.97 -15.05 11.54
CA LEU A 240 5.09 -15.83 10.66
C LEU A 240 4.66 -17.13 11.35
N PRO A 241 3.44 -17.65 11.09
CA PRO A 241 3.05 -18.94 11.63
C PRO A 241 3.98 -20.06 11.14
N PRO A 242 4.25 -21.10 11.96
CA PRO A 242 5.07 -22.23 11.55
C PRO A 242 4.59 -22.88 10.25
N GLY A 243 5.51 -23.16 9.33
CA GLY A 243 5.22 -23.79 8.04
C GLY A 243 4.74 -22.83 6.95
N VAL A 244 4.51 -21.55 7.24
CA VAL A 244 4.11 -20.56 6.21
C VAL A 244 5.28 -20.16 5.32
N ALA A 245 6.51 -20.22 5.81
CA ALA A 245 7.73 -19.98 5.03
C ALA A 245 8.77 -21.07 5.32
N GLY A 246 9.73 -21.22 4.41
CA GLY A 246 10.96 -21.95 4.68
C GLY A 246 11.84 -21.23 5.73
N PRO A 247 12.97 -21.84 6.14
CA PRO A 247 13.90 -21.19 7.06
C PRO A 247 14.38 -19.84 6.50
N PRO A 248 14.49 -18.80 7.34
CA PRO A 248 14.93 -17.48 6.89
C PRO A 248 16.38 -17.55 6.39
N VAL A 249 16.66 -16.76 5.35
CA VAL A 249 18.01 -16.51 4.86
C VAL A 249 18.70 -15.56 5.85
N THR A 250 19.74 -16.06 6.52
CA THR A 250 20.48 -15.29 7.53
C THR A 250 21.93 -14.96 7.11
N GLY A 251 22.39 -15.46 5.96
CA GLY A 251 23.75 -15.24 5.46
C GLY A 251 23.81 -14.33 4.23
N ALA A 252 24.78 -13.41 4.20
CA ALA A 252 24.96 -12.46 3.09
C ALA A 252 25.21 -13.14 1.74
N ALA A 253 26.12 -14.12 1.67
CA ALA A 253 26.37 -14.92 0.47
C ALA A 253 25.14 -15.71 -0.01
N GLN A 254 24.23 -16.07 0.90
CA GLN A 254 22.96 -16.71 0.54
C GLN A 254 21.99 -15.69 -0.03
N LEU A 255 21.90 -14.48 0.55
CA LEU A 255 21.13 -13.38 -0.02
C LEU A 255 21.59 -13.05 -1.45
N THR A 256 22.90 -12.89 -1.68
CA THR A 256 23.46 -12.61 -3.01
C THR A 256 23.03 -13.66 -4.03
N ARG A 257 23.07 -14.95 -3.66
CA ARG A 257 22.60 -16.05 -4.52
C ARG A 257 21.10 -15.97 -4.80
N VAL A 258 20.27 -15.73 -3.78
CA VAL A 258 18.81 -15.60 -3.94
C VAL A 258 18.48 -14.43 -4.87
N LEU A 259 19.11 -13.26 -4.69
CA LEU A 259 18.89 -12.12 -5.57
C LEU A 259 19.35 -12.39 -7.00
N ALA A 260 20.49 -13.06 -7.19
CA ALA A 260 20.98 -13.43 -8.52
C ALA A 260 20.03 -14.39 -9.25
N ASP A 261 19.53 -15.40 -8.54
CA ASP A 261 18.56 -16.34 -9.10
C ASP A 261 17.22 -15.65 -9.42
N LEU A 262 16.77 -14.71 -8.57
CA LEU A 262 15.55 -13.92 -8.82
C LEU A 262 15.70 -12.98 -10.02
N VAL A 263 16.86 -12.34 -10.20
CA VAL A 263 17.16 -11.53 -11.39
C VAL A 263 17.11 -12.42 -12.63
N HIS A 264 17.80 -13.56 -12.60
CA HIS A 264 17.81 -14.47 -13.74
C HIS A 264 16.42 -15.00 -14.08
N ARG A 265 15.62 -15.37 -13.07
CA ARG A 265 14.21 -15.73 -13.21
C ARG A 265 13.41 -14.60 -13.87
N ALA A 266 13.53 -13.37 -13.37
CA ALA A 266 12.80 -12.22 -13.88
C ALA A 266 13.13 -11.96 -15.36
N ASP A 267 14.40 -12.09 -15.75
CA ASP A 267 14.84 -11.96 -17.14
C ASP A 267 14.20 -13.03 -18.04
N LEU A 268 14.15 -14.30 -17.62
CA LEU A 268 13.51 -15.38 -18.39
C LEU A 268 12.01 -15.15 -18.56
N VAL A 269 11.32 -14.72 -17.50
CA VAL A 269 9.90 -14.38 -17.53
C VAL A 269 9.65 -13.18 -18.46
N ALA A 270 10.51 -12.16 -18.41
CA ALA A 270 10.45 -10.99 -19.27
C ALA A 270 10.62 -11.33 -20.76
N VAL A 271 11.53 -12.25 -21.08
CA VAL A 271 11.72 -12.75 -22.45
C VAL A 271 10.49 -13.52 -22.90
N ALA A 272 9.98 -14.45 -22.08
CA ALA A 272 8.79 -15.21 -22.41
C ALA A 272 7.56 -14.31 -22.66
N ASP A 273 7.39 -13.26 -21.87
CA ASP A 273 6.33 -12.27 -22.11
C ASP A 273 6.48 -11.55 -23.44
N ARG A 274 7.67 -11.00 -23.70
CA ARG A 274 7.94 -10.24 -24.92
C ARG A 274 7.67 -11.07 -26.17
N GLU A 275 7.97 -12.36 -26.11
CA GLU A 275 7.72 -13.33 -27.18
C GLU A 275 6.31 -13.94 -27.14
N ARG A 276 5.47 -13.58 -26.16
CA ARG A 276 4.12 -14.14 -25.90
C ARG A 276 4.11 -15.66 -25.71
N MET A 277 5.17 -16.19 -25.09
CA MET A 277 5.42 -17.60 -24.81
C MET A 277 5.33 -17.91 -23.30
N VAL A 278 4.57 -17.13 -22.55
CA VAL A 278 4.42 -17.30 -21.09
C VAL A 278 3.83 -18.66 -20.73
N ASP A 279 2.88 -19.17 -21.53
CA ASP A 279 2.27 -20.49 -21.34
C ASP A 279 3.27 -21.66 -21.54
N ALA A 280 4.42 -21.39 -22.16
CA ALA A 280 5.49 -22.36 -22.38
C ALA A 280 6.60 -22.29 -21.31
N LEU A 281 6.49 -21.39 -20.32
CA LEU A 281 7.41 -21.36 -19.20
C LEU A 281 7.31 -22.66 -18.40
N ASP A 282 8.44 -23.07 -17.85
CA ASP A 282 8.45 -24.13 -16.85
C ASP A 282 7.53 -23.74 -15.67
N PRO A 283 6.66 -24.65 -15.17
CA PRO A 283 5.70 -24.32 -14.12
C PRO A 283 6.33 -23.77 -12.85
N GLU A 284 7.53 -24.23 -12.46
CA GLU A 284 8.25 -23.70 -11.28
C GLU A 284 8.82 -22.30 -11.57
N LEU A 285 9.16 -22.02 -12.83
CA LEU A 285 9.50 -20.68 -13.32
C LEU A 285 8.26 -19.77 -13.46
N ALA A 286 7.03 -20.28 -13.51
CA ALA A 286 5.82 -19.45 -13.52
C ALA A 286 5.40 -18.96 -12.12
N ARG A 287 5.70 -19.72 -11.06
CA ARG A 287 5.29 -19.41 -9.67
C ARG A 287 5.81 -18.06 -9.15
N PRO A 288 4.94 -17.13 -8.71
CA PRO A 288 5.39 -15.87 -8.13
C PRO A 288 6.21 -16.05 -6.84
N VAL A 289 7.10 -15.08 -6.56
CA VAL A 289 7.91 -15.05 -5.34
C VAL A 289 7.65 -13.76 -4.58
N VAL A 290 7.29 -13.88 -3.32
CA VAL A 290 7.26 -12.77 -2.36
C VAL A 290 8.56 -12.82 -1.57
N LEU A 291 9.38 -11.77 -1.67
CA LEU A 291 10.61 -11.63 -0.91
C LEU A 291 10.40 -10.60 0.20
N LEU A 292 10.38 -11.08 1.44
CA LEU A 292 10.38 -10.25 2.65
C LEU A 292 11.83 -10.03 3.10
N LEU A 293 12.35 -8.85 2.84
CA LEU A 293 13.73 -8.45 3.10
C LEU A 293 13.77 -7.50 4.29
N LEU A 294 14.18 -8.01 5.45
CA LEU A 294 14.24 -7.22 6.68
C LEU A 294 15.61 -6.54 6.81
N ASP A 295 15.59 -5.32 7.35
CA ASP A 295 16.77 -4.55 7.77
C ASP A 295 17.72 -4.20 6.60
N VAL A 296 17.15 -3.62 5.53
CA VAL A 296 17.89 -3.28 4.31
C VAL A 296 18.65 -1.97 4.48
N PRO A 297 19.95 -1.89 4.08
CA PRO A 297 20.85 -2.93 3.56
C PRO A 297 21.94 -3.24 4.59
N THR A 298 21.55 -3.76 5.75
CA THR A 298 22.47 -4.12 6.84
C THR A 298 23.11 -5.48 6.55
N LEU A 299 24.45 -5.57 6.59
CA LEU A 299 25.24 -6.80 6.39
C LEU A 299 25.25 -7.38 4.97
N TRP A 300 25.03 -6.56 3.94
CA TRP A 300 25.01 -7.01 2.55
C TRP A 300 26.41 -7.13 1.95
N GLU A 301 26.60 -8.08 1.04
CA GLU A 301 27.75 -8.10 0.12
C GLU A 301 27.57 -7.03 -0.96
N SER A 302 28.67 -6.50 -1.49
CA SER A 302 28.64 -5.45 -2.51
C SER A 302 27.90 -5.87 -3.78
N GLU A 303 27.93 -7.16 -4.12
CA GLU A 303 27.25 -7.77 -5.26
C GLU A 303 25.73 -7.80 -5.10
N ALA A 304 25.20 -7.76 -3.88
CA ALA A 304 23.76 -7.79 -3.63
C ALA A 304 23.06 -6.47 -4.03
N VAL A 305 23.75 -5.33 -3.88
CA VAL A 305 23.20 -4.00 -4.19
C VAL A 305 22.78 -3.83 -5.65
N PRO A 306 23.61 -4.11 -6.66
CA PRO A 306 23.19 -4.01 -8.06
C PRO A 306 22.09 -5.01 -8.41
N LEU A 307 22.07 -6.21 -7.82
CA LEU A 307 21.01 -7.19 -8.05
C LEU A 307 19.64 -6.69 -7.54
N LEU A 308 19.62 -6.07 -6.35
CA LEU A 308 18.42 -5.42 -5.84
C LEU A 308 17.97 -4.28 -6.78
N ASP A 309 18.88 -3.40 -7.21
CA ASP A 309 18.55 -2.30 -8.13
C ASP A 309 17.91 -2.83 -9.41
N THR A 310 18.42 -3.93 -9.97
CA THR A 310 17.82 -4.60 -11.15
C THR A 310 16.40 -5.07 -10.87
N LEU A 311 16.14 -5.76 -9.75
CA LEU A 311 14.78 -6.22 -9.40
C LEU A 311 13.81 -5.06 -9.16
N VAL A 312 14.29 -3.98 -8.55
CA VAL A 312 13.46 -2.80 -8.24
C VAL A 312 13.16 -1.97 -9.50
N ALA A 313 14.11 -1.88 -10.44
CA ALA A 313 13.92 -1.13 -11.68
C ALA A 313 13.05 -1.87 -12.72
N GLY A 314 12.95 -3.20 -12.60
CA GLY A 314 12.20 -4.04 -13.53
C GLY A 314 10.69 -4.11 -13.21
N PRO A 315 9.84 -4.53 -14.18
CA PRO A 315 8.40 -4.79 -14.03
C PRO A 315 7.94 -5.81 -12.96
N GLY A 316 8.75 -6.15 -11.97
CA GLY A 316 8.43 -7.17 -10.97
C GLY A 316 8.48 -8.60 -11.52
N TYR A 317 7.98 -8.89 -12.73
CA TYR A 317 8.04 -10.19 -13.42
C TYR A 317 7.81 -11.41 -12.50
N GLY A 318 6.76 -11.33 -11.68
CA GLY A 318 6.42 -12.38 -10.72
C GLY A 318 7.16 -12.29 -9.38
N VAL A 319 7.92 -11.24 -9.10
CA VAL A 319 8.60 -10.98 -7.83
C VAL A 319 7.95 -9.77 -7.14
N GLN A 320 7.39 -9.99 -5.96
CA GLN A 320 6.94 -8.91 -5.07
C GLN A 320 8.00 -8.69 -3.99
N LEU A 321 8.56 -7.48 -3.94
CA LEU A 321 9.51 -7.08 -2.91
C LEU A 321 8.78 -6.37 -1.75
N VAL A 322 8.98 -6.86 -0.53
CA VAL A 322 8.58 -6.18 0.71
C VAL A 322 9.85 -5.96 1.53
N LEU A 323 10.22 -4.70 1.75
CA LEU A 323 11.49 -4.29 2.35
C LEU A 323 11.20 -3.58 3.68
N THR A 324 12.09 -3.73 4.67
CA THR A 324 12.15 -2.80 5.81
C THR A 324 13.48 -2.06 5.81
N GLY A 325 13.48 -0.79 6.21
CA GLY A 325 14.70 0.00 6.29
C GLY A 325 14.41 1.46 6.67
N PRO A 326 15.44 2.32 6.71
CA PRO A 326 15.24 3.74 6.94
C PRO A 326 14.44 4.37 5.80
N GLY A 327 13.65 5.41 6.10
CA GLY A 327 12.90 6.15 5.09
C GLY A 327 13.78 6.99 4.17
N ASP A 328 14.87 7.53 4.71
CA ASP A 328 15.94 8.15 3.94
C ASP A 328 16.86 7.10 3.31
N VAL A 329 17.45 7.46 2.17
CA VAL A 329 18.39 6.58 1.45
C VAL A 329 19.58 6.24 2.35
N PRO A 330 19.85 4.94 2.59
CA PRO A 330 21.01 4.50 3.37
C PRO A 330 22.32 5.06 2.80
N ARG A 331 23.18 5.56 3.68
CA ARG A 331 24.50 6.10 3.30
C ARG A 331 25.61 5.07 3.54
N VAL A 332 25.39 3.85 3.05
CA VAL A 332 26.35 2.73 3.17
C VAL A 332 26.97 2.38 1.82
N GLY A 333 28.17 1.80 1.85
CA GLY A 333 28.90 1.41 0.64
C GLY A 333 29.57 2.56 -0.11
N SER A 334 30.16 2.23 -1.25
CA SER A 334 30.79 3.09 -2.25
C SER A 334 29.81 4.07 -2.89
N ASP A 335 30.34 5.09 -3.58
CA ASP A 335 29.54 6.08 -4.30
C ASP A 335 28.62 5.46 -5.36
N ALA A 336 29.05 4.36 -5.98
CA ALA A 336 28.24 3.63 -6.95
C ALA A 336 27.07 2.90 -6.27
N GLU A 337 27.33 2.20 -5.17
CA GLU A 337 26.29 1.53 -4.37
C GLU A 337 25.27 2.53 -3.82
N ARG A 338 25.71 3.69 -3.33
CA ARG A 338 24.79 4.73 -2.85
C ARG A 338 23.86 5.27 -3.95
N ARG A 339 24.34 5.36 -5.20
CA ARG A 339 23.49 5.76 -6.34
C ARG A 339 22.47 4.68 -6.71
N LEU A 340 22.85 3.40 -6.61
CA LEU A 340 21.95 2.26 -6.81
C LEU A 340 20.85 2.25 -5.74
N LEU A 341 21.23 2.33 -4.47
CA LEU A 341 20.29 2.41 -3.35
C LEU A 341 19.35 3.61 -3.47
N ALA A 342 19.86 4.78 -3.90
CA ALA A 342 19.01 5.96 -4.12
C ALA A 342 17.93 5.72 -5.17
N ARG A 343 18.23 5.00 -6.25
CA ARG A 343 17.23 4.63 -7.26
C ARG A 343 16.24 3.60 -6.73
N ALA A 344 16.72 2.59 -6.02
CA ALA A 344 15.86 1.58 -5.41
C ALA A 344 14.85 2.22 -4.42
N TRP A 345 15.32 3.11 -3.54
CA TRP A 345 14.47 3.90 -2.64
C TRP A 345 13.54 4.86 -3.40
N GLY A 346 14.01 5.44 -4.51
CA GLY A 346 13.20 6.32 -5.35
C GLY A 346 12.05 5.60 -6.04
N SER A 347 12.22 4.32 -6.37
CA SER A 347 11.24 3.50 -7.10
C SER A 347 10.26 2.78 -6.18
N SER A 348 10.64 2.58 -4.91
CA SER A 348 9.80 1.94 -3.89
C SER A 348 8.63 2.82 -3.44
N LEU A 349 7.51 2.21 -3.07
CA LEU A 349 6.44 2.86 -2.32
C LEU A 349 6.84 2.87 -0.84
N ARG A 350 7.08 4.07 -0.28
CA ARG A 350 7.40 4.25 1.14
C ARG A 350 6.11 4.20 1.98
N LEU A 351 6.08 3.33 2.97
CA LEU A 351 4.98 3.13 3.90
C LEU A 351 5.50 3.30 5.34
N PRO A 352 5.02 4.29 6.10
CA PRO A 352 5.47 4.45 7.47
C PRO A 352 4.98 3.33 8.37
N SER A 353 5.85 2.86 9.27
CA SER A 353 5.49 1.86 10.28
C SER A 353 4.65 2.44 11.44
N GLY A 354 4.58 3.76 11.55
CA GLY A 354 3.71 4.50 12.46
C GLY A 354 2.64 5.31 11.72
N VAL A 355 1.70 5.88 12.48
CA VAL A 355 0.72 6.84 11.93
C VAL A 355 1.46 8.06 11.39
N GLY A 356 1.22 8.41 10.13
CA GLY A 356 1.91 9.55 9.53
C GLY A 356 2.05 9.45 8.02
N GLY A 357 3.19 9.92 7.51
CA GLY A 357 3.44 10.02 6.08
C GLY A 357 2.87 11.30 5.45
N HIS A 358 3.37 11.59 4.27
CA HIS A 358 2.92 12.72 3.44
C HIS A 358 2.36 12.16 2.13
N LEU A 359 1.14 11.61 2.21
CA LEU A 359 0.40 11.16 1.04
C LEU A 359 -0.43 12.33 0.51
N ALA A 360 -0.47 12.49 -0.80
CA ALA A 360 -1.40 13.40 -1.47
C ALA A 360 -2.03 12.67 -2.64
N ASP A 361 -3.32 12.91 -2.89
CA ASP A 361 -3.95 12.41 -4.12
C ASP A 361 -3.58 13.32 -5.32
N THR A 362 -3.81 12.83 -6.54
CA THR A 362 -3.52 13.57 -7.78
C THR A 362 -4.76 14.23 -8.37
N PHE A 363 -5.90 14.14 -7.70
CA PHE A 363 -7.18 14.66 -8.18
C PHE A 363 -7.39 16.09 -7.68
N ALA A 364 -7.31 16.27 -6.37
CA ALA A 364 -7.50 17.54 -5.68
C ALA A 364 -6.27 17.97 -4.86
N GLU A 365 -5.18 17.19 -4.89
CA GLU A 365 -3.95 17.44 -4.12
C GLU A 365 -4.20 17.48 -2.59
N VAL A 366 -5.25 16.79 -2.10
CA VAL A 366 -5.57 16.73 -0.68
C VAL A 366 -4.56 15.84 0.03
N ALA A 367 -4.13 16.29 1.20
CA ALA A 367 -3.21 15.53 2.04
C ALA A 367 -3.94 14.39 2.79
N TRP A 368 -3.29 13.25 2.89
CA TRP A 368 -3.77 12.06 3.57
C TRP A 368 -2.74 11.57 4.59
N THR A 369 -3.22 11.06 5.71
CA THR A 369 -2.40 10.40 6.74
C THR A 369 -2.55 8.88 6.61
N PHE A 370 -1.43 8.18 6.54
CA PHE A 370 -1.37 6.73 6.53
C PHE A 370 -1.51 6.16 7.94
N LEU A 371 -2.23 5.05 8.02
CA LEU A 371 -2.51 4.28 9.20
C LEU A 371 -2.03 2.84 8.92
N PRO A 372 -0.89 2.42 9.52
CA PRO A 372 -0.29 1.11 9.23
C PRO A 372 -1.16 -0.05 9.70
N ASP A 373 -1.23 -1.10 8.88
CA ASP A 373 -1.80 -2.39 9.25
C ASP A 373 -0.70 -3.32 9.77
N THR A 374 -0.78 -3.71 11.05
CA THR A 374 0.23 -4.56 11.72
C THR A 374 -0.11 -6.05 11.67
N GLY A 375 -1.19 -6.42 10.97
CA GLY A 375 -1.69 -7.78 10.87
C GLY A 375 -2.85 -8.06 11.85
N PRO A 376 -3.38 -9.28 11.84
CA PRO A 376 -4.43 -9.67 12.77
C PRO A 376 -3.91 -9.63 14.21
N SER A 377 -4.77 -9.15 15.12
CA SER A 377 -4.47 -9.16 16.57
C SER A 377 -4.47 -10.58 17.15
N ASP A 378 -5.18 -11.52 16.51
CA ASP A 378 -5.15 -12.93 16.84
C ASP A 378 -4.11 -13.67 15.98
N PRO A 379 -3.04 -14.23 16.59
CA PRO A 379 -2.03 -15.02 15.89
C PRO A 379 -2.59 -16.26 15.17
N HIS A 380 -3.74 -16.78 15.61
CA HIS A 380 -4.37 -17.97 15.03
C HIS A 380 -5.26 -17.69 13.81
N ALA A 381 -5.52 -16.42 13.50
CA ALA A 381 -6.27 -16.01 12.31
C ALA A 381 -5.51 -16.34 11.01
N LEU A 382 -4.18 -16.27 11.04
CA LEU A 382 -3.35 -16.46 9.84
C LEU A 382 -3.38 -17.89 9.28
N PRO A 383 -3.21 -18.97 10.09
CA PRO A 383 -3.41 -20.34 9.61
C PRO A 383 -4.81 -20.59 9.02
N HIS A 384 -5.86 -19.98 9.60
CA HIS A 384 -7.22 -20.11 9.08
C HIS A 384 -7.39 -19.44 7.72
N LEU A 385 -6.79 -18.26 7.52
CA LEU A 385 -6.85 -17.53 6.26
C LEU A 385 -6.06 -18.22 5.14
N LEU A 386 -4.94 -18.86 5.47
CA LEU A 386 -4.18 -19.68 4.53
C LEU A 386 -4.84 -21.04 4.27
N GLY A 387 -5.66 -21.54 5.20
CA GLY A 387 -6.40 -22.78 5.06
C GLY A 387 -5.49 -23.97 4.74
N ALA A 388 -5.88 -24.77 3.75
CA ALA A 388 -5.10 -25.91 3.27
C ALA A 388 -3.90 -25.53 2.37
N HIS A 389 -3.70 -24.24 2.06
CA HIS A 389 -2.57 -23.78 1.24
C HIS A 389 -1.27 -23.62 2.04
N ALA A 390 -1.30 -23.85 3.36
CA ALA A 390 -0.12 -24.01 4.18
C ALA A 390 0.28 -25.51 4.23
N PRO A 391 1.58 -25.86 4.10
CA PRO A 391 2.75 -24.97 4.05
C PRO A 391 3.06 -24.43 2.65
N LEU A 392 3.58 -23.20 2.57
CA LEU A 392 4.14 -22.68 1.31
C LEU A 392 5.58 -23.15 1.15
N ASP A 393 5.97 -23.45 -0.08
CA ASP A 393 7.38 -23.71 -0.38
C ASP A 393 8.22 -22.46 -0.15
N GLY A 394 9.27 -22.59 0.66
CA GLY A 394 10.36 -21.61 0.73
C GLY A 394 11.27 -21.67 -0.50
N TRP A 395 12.36 -20.91 -0.45
CA TRP A 395 13.41 -20.99 -1.48
C TRP A 395 14.12 -22.35 -1.44
N ARG A 396 14.29 -23.00 -2.59
CA ARG A 396 15.13 -24.20 -2.77
C ARG A 396 16.26 -23.80 -3.73
N ASP A 397 17.50 -24.17 -3.42
CA ASP A 397 18.65 -23.86 -4.29
C ASP A 397 18.40 -24.38 -5.72
N GLY A 398 18.60 -23.53 -6.75
CA GLY A 398 18.57 -23.95 -8.16
C GLY A 398 17.19 -23.94 -8.83
N ILE A 399 16.31 -22.99 -8.49
CA ILE A 399 15.00 -22.79 -9.17
C ILE A 399 15.14 -22.57 -10.68
N VAL A 400 16.31 -22.12 -11.14
CA VAL A 400 16.65 -22.15 -12.56
C VAL A 400 17.56 -23.35 -12.83
N PRO A 401 17.19 -24.27 -13.76
CA PRO A 401 18.07 -25.35 -14.17
C PRO A 401 19.43 -24.80 -14.62
N ARG A 402 20.51 -25.21 -13.96
CA ARG A 402 21.86 -24.94 -14.43
C ARG A 402 22.15 -25.93 -15.57
N GLY A 403 22.11 -25.42 -16.80
CA GLY A 403 22.44 -26.18 -18.01
C GLY A 403 23.90 -26.61 -18.09
#